data_AF-A0A191ZS80-F1
#
_entry.id   AF-A0A191ZS80-F1
#
_cell.length_a   1.000
_cell.length_b   1.000
_cell.length_c   1.000
_cell.angle_alpha   90.00
_cell.angle_beta   90.00
_cell.angle_gamma   90.00
#
_symmetry.space_group_name_H-M   'P 1'
#
loop_
_entity.id
_entity.type
_entity.pdbx_description
1 polymer ?
#
loop_
_entity_poly.entity_id
_entity_poly.type
_entity_poly.pdbx_seq_one_letter_code
_entity_poly.pdbx_strand_id
1 'polypeptide(L)'
;MIPKLLLHDRLAPPKNHHAFWEVLDAQPRGGCIKVFDAAERADRCIKVTDIHDDIYAGKRTLLRAGKPRFSHAAQREERGTP
;
A
#
# COMPACT_ATOMS: atom_id res chain seq x y z
N MET A 1 -1.47 5.00 -11.76
CA MET A 1 -1.98 3.62 -11.57
C MET A 1 -2.09 3.38 -10.07
N ILE A 2 -3.27 2.99 -9.59
CA ILE A 2 -3.51 2.77 -8.16
C ILE A 2 -2.98 1.37 -7.79
N PRO A 3 -2.17 1.23 -6.72
CA PRO A 3 -1.62 -0.08 -6.35
C PRO A 3 -2.74 -0.98 -5.81
N LYS A 4 -2.82 -2.20 -6.34
CA LYS A 4 -3.71 -3.23 -5.79
C LYS A 4 -3.21 -3.63 -4.40
N LEU A 5 -4.07 -3.47 -3.39
CA LEU A 5 -3.82 -3.91 -2.03
C LEU A 5 -3.89 -5.44 -1.94
N LEU A 6 -2.97 -6.02 -1.20
CA LEU A 6 -2.87 -7.45 -0.95
C LEU A 6 -2.99 -7.73 0.55
N LEU A 7 -3.30 -8.98 0.89
CA LEU A 7 -3.26 -9.46 2.26
C LEU A 7 -1.87 -9.21 2.87
N HIS A 8 -1.82 -8.77 4.13
CA HIS A 8 -0.62 -8.38 4.87
C HIS A 8 0.15 -7.16 4.34
N ASP A 9 -0.37 -6.45 3.33
CA ASP A 9 0.14 -5.12 3.03
C ASP A 9 -0.05 -4.22 4.25
N ARG A 10 0.96 -3.40 4.52
CA ARG A 10 0.91 -2.41 5.60
C ARG A 10 0.83 -1.01 5.03
N LEU A 11 -0.10 -0.21 5.52
CA LEU A 11 -0.27 1.20 5.17
C LEU A 11 0.15 2.04 6.37
N ALA A 12 1.28 2.73 6.26
CA ALA A 12 1.82 3.52 7.37
C ALA A 12 2.00 4.99 6.99
N PRO A 13 1.87 5.94 7.92
CA PRO A 13 2.33 7.30 7.73
C PRO A 13 3.82 7.35 7.35
N PRO A 14 4.25 8.26 6.46
CA PRO A 14 5.64 8.33 5.97
C PRO A 14 6.70 8.49 7.07
N LYS A 15 6.32 9.09 8.20
CA LYS A 15 7.23 9.41 9.32
C LYS A 15 7.12 8.43 10.49
N ASN A 16 6.14 7.51 10.47
CA ASN A 16 5.93 6.58 11.57
C ASN A 16 5.44 5.22 11.04
N HIS A 17 6.37 4.30 10.86
CA HIS A 17 6.05 2.94 10.38
C HIS A 17 5.47 2.02 11.47
N HIS A 18 5.44 2.45 12.73
CA HIS A 18 4.86 1.67 13.83
C HIS A 18 3.34 1.84 13.96
N ALA A 19 2.81 2.98 13.50
CA ALA A 19 1.37 3.22 13.40
C ALA A 19 0.88 2.84 12.01
N PHE A 20 0.57 1.56 11.79
CA PHE A 20 0.18 1.05 10.47
C PHE A 20 -1.20 0.42 10.47
N TRP A 21 -1.79 0.34 9.29
CA TRP A 21 -2.92 -0.52 9.00
C TRP A 21 -2.45 -1.75 8.24
N GLU A 22 -2.66 -2.94 8.77
CA GLU A 22 -2.36 -4.20 8.06
C GLU A 22 -3.62 -4.75 7.41
N VAL A 23 -3.56 -5.01 6.11
CA VAL A 23 -4.71 -5.54 5.36
C VAL A 23 -4.99 -6.98 5.80
N LEU A 24 -6.19 -7.23 6.32
CA LEU A 24 -6.69 -8.54 6.75
C LEU A 24 -7.63 -9.19 5.73
N ASP A 25 -8.38 -8.37 4.98
CA ASP A 25 -9.19 -8.82 3.84
C ASP A 25 -9.11 -7.75 2.75
N ALA A 26 -8.38 -8.06 1.68
CA ALA A 26 -8.20 -7.16 0.54
C ALA A 26 -9.40 -7.13 -0.42
N GLN A 27 -10.38 -8.02 -0.23
CA GLN A 27 -11.55 -8.09 -1.09
C GLN A 27 -12.56 -7.00 -0.68
N PRO A 28 -12.87 -6.03 -1.56
CA PRO A 28 -13.79 -4.97 -1.20
C PRO A 28 -15.22 -5.52 -1.01
N ARG A 29 -15.80 -5.29 0.17
CA ARG A 29 -17.22 -5.58 0.46
C ARG A 29 -17.92 -4.25 0.70
N GLY A 30 -18.84 -3.88 -0.19
CA GLY A 30 -19.46 -2.55 -0.15
C GLY A 30 -18.47 -1.40 -0.34
N GLY A 31 -17.35 -1.64 -1.04
CA GLY A 31 -16.29 -0.63 -1.26
C GLY A 31 -15.30 -0.48 -0.11
N CYS A 32 -15.44 -1.26 0.96
CA CYS A 32 -14.52 -1.25 2.09
C CYS A 32 -13.69 -2.53 2.18
N ILE A 33 -12.48 -2.41 2.70
CA ILE A 33 -11.62 -3.54 3.05
C ILE A 33 -11.41 -3.61 4.55
N LYS A 34 -11.06 -4.81 5.05
CA LYS A 34 -10.79 -5.02 6.47
C LYS A 34 -9.29 -4.85 6.73
N VAL A 35 -8.96 -4.03 7.71
CA VAL A 35 -7.59 -3.80 8.17
C VAL A 35 -7.49 -3.93 9.68
N PHE A 36 -6.31 -4.30 10.18
CA PHE A 36 -5.94 -4.18 11.58
C PHE A 36 -5.24 -2.84 11.79
N ASP A 37 -5.75 -2.02 12.71
CA ASP A 37 -5.13 -0.76 13.10
C ASP A 37 -4.16 -1.00 14.26
N ALA A 38 -2.86 -0.85 14.01
CA ALA A 38 -1.83 -1.08 15.02
C ALA A 38 -1.80 0.00 16.11
N ALA A 39 -2.31 1.22 15.83
CA ALA A 39 -2.38 2.29 16.81
C ALA A 39 -3.51 2.05 17.82
N GLU A 40 -4.68 1.66 17.33
CA GLU A 40 -5.85 1.36 18.16
C GLU A 40 -5.90 -0.11 18.64
N ARG A 41 -5.05 -0.98 18.07
CA ARG A 41 -5.03 -2.43 18.26
C ARG A 41 -6.39 -3.08 17.99
N ALA A 42 -7.07 -2.63 16.94
CA ALA A 42 -8.43 -3.03 16.62
C ALA A 42 -8.64 -3.23 15.11
N ASP A 43 -9.60 -4.09 14.77
CA ASP A 43 -10.03 -4.30 13.39
C ASP A 43 -10.93 -3.14 12.92
N ARG A 44 -10.66 -2.64 11.71
CA ARG A 44 -11.43 -1.55 11.08
C ARG A 44 -11.83 -1.92 9.66
N CYS A 45 -12.97 -1.38 9.26
CA CYS A 45 -13.46 -1.45 7.88
C CYS A 45 -13.27 -0.07 7.25
N ILE A 46 -12.44 0.03 6.23
CA ILE A 46 -12.04 1.32 5.63
C ILE A 46 -12.35 1.31 4.14
N LYS A 47 -12.91 2.42 3.64
CA LYS A 47 -13.19 2.57 2.21
C LYS A 47 -11.90 2.55 1.42
N VAL A 48 -11.93 1.80 0.33
CA VAL A 48 -10.81 1.68 -0.59
C VAL A 48 -10.47 3.04 -1.22
N THR A 49 -11.48 3.87 -1.47
CA THR A 49 -11.30 5.25 -1.98
C THR A 49 -10.46 6.10 -1.04
N ASP A 50 -10.78 6.07 0.25
CA ASP A 50 -10.10 6.90 1.25
C ASP A 50 -8.62 6.48 1.39
N ILE A 51 -8.35 5.18 1.28
CA ILE A 51 -6.97 4.66 1.26
C ILE A 51 -6.22 5.14 0.03
N HIS A 52 -6.84 5.11 -1.14
CA HIS A 52 -6.20 5.58 -2.38
C HIS A 52 -5.94 7.08 -2.34
N ASP A 53 -6.88 7.87 -1.82
CA ASP A 53 -6.72 9.31 -1.65
C ASP A 53 -5.57 9.63 -0.67
N ASP A 54 -5.46 8.89 0.44
CA ASP A 54 -4.37 9.03 1.40
C ASP A 54 -3.00 8.66 0.79
N ILE A 55 -2.94 7.62 -0.04
CA ILE A 55 -1.70 7.25 -0.75
C ILE A 55 -1.32 8.33 -1.77
N TYR A 56 -2.29 8.80 -2.55
CA TYR A 56 -2.06 9.82 -3.58
C TYR A 56 -1.62 11.16 -2.96
N ALA A 57 -2.21 11.54 -1.83
CA ALA A 57 -1.82 12.72 -1.06
C ALA A 57 -0.49 12.55 -0.30
N GLY A 58 0.13 11.36 -0.33
CA GLY A 58 1.36 11.07 0.40
C GLY A 58 1.19 11.01 1.92
N LYS A 59 -0.05 10.90 2.42
CA LYS A 59 -0.34 10.73 3.86
C LYS A 59 -0.05 9.31 4.34
N ARG A 60 -0.09 8.34 3.44
CA ARG A 60 0.23 6.94 3.72
C ARG A 60 1.11 6.34 2.64
N THR A 61 2.00 5.45 3.07
CA THR A 61 2.90 4.68 2.22
C THR A 61 2.52 3.21 2.32
N LEU A 62 2.44 2.55 1.17
CA LEU A 62 2.27 1.11 1.07
C LEU A 62 3.60 0.40 1.32
N LEU A 63 3.65 -0.40 2.38
CA LEU A 63 4.77 -1.23 2.79
C LEU A 63 4.42 -2.69 2.56
N ARG A 64 5.09 -3.33 1.60
CA ARG A 64 4.91 -4.75 1.30
C ARG A 64 6.13 -5.54 1.77
N ALA A 65 5.93 -6.42 2.76
CA ALA A 65 6.97 -7.35 3.18
C ALA A 65 7.09 -8.48 2.13
N GLY A 66 8.25 -8.62 1.49
CA GLY A 66 8.49 -9.70 0.52
C GLY A 66 9.36 -9.36 -0.71
N LYS A 67 9.45 -8.07 -1.12
CA LYS A 67 10.23 -7.56 -2.30
C LYS A 67 9.84 -8.18 -3.67
N PRO A 68 10.04 -7.47 -4.80
CA PRO A 68 11.39 -7.24 -5.30
C PRO A 68 11.95 -5.85 -5.00
N ARG A 69 13.28 -5.80 -4.93
CA ARG A 69 14.13 -4.67 -4.59
C ARG A 69 14.38 -3.72 -5.78
N PHE A 70 13.54 -3.74 -6.81
CA PHE A 70 13.83 -3.09 -8.09
C PHE A 70 12.75 -2.08 -8.48
N SER A 71 13.16 -0.81 -8.49
CA SER A 71 12.47 0.31 -9.13
C SER A 71 12.76 0.27 -10.64
N HIS A 72 11.78 0.62 -11.47
CA HIS A 72 11.87 0.75 -12.94
C HIS A 72 12.93 1.76 -13.48
N ALA A 73 13.88 2.23 -12.66
CA ALA A 73 14.93 3.16 -13.07
C ALA A 73 16.12 2.48 -13.79
N ALA A 74 16.02 1.19 -14.14
CA ALA A 74 17.07 0.43 -14.83
C ALA A 74 16.72 0.06 -16.29
N GLN A 75 15.69 0.65 -16.89
CA GLN A 75 15.60 0.66 -18.36
C GLN A 75 16.44 1.81 -18.90
N ARG A 76 17.76 1.59 -18.95
CA ARG A 76 18.59 2.34 -19.91
C ARG A 76 18.22 1.79 -21.28
N GLU A 77 17.65 2.66 -22.11
CA GLU A 77 17.45 2.43 -23.53
C GLU A 77 18.82 2.14 -24.17
N GLU A 78 19.08 0.89 -24.57
CA GLU A 78 20.06 0.61 -25.62
C GLU A 78 19.30 0.40 -26.93
N ARG A 79 19.05 1.55 -27.56
CA ARG A 79 18.87 1.65 -29.00
C ARG A 79 20.28 1.67 -29.60
N GLY A 80 20.63 0.71 -30.46
CA GLY A 80 21.86 0.81 -31.26
C GLY A 80 22.52 -0.52 -31.61
N THR A 81 22.26 -0.98 -32.82
CA THR A 81 23.08 -1.89 -33.63
C THR A 81 24.55 -1.43 -33.71
N PRO A 82 25.49 -2.34 -34.00
CA PRO A 82 25.88 -2.55 -35.42
C PRO A 82 25.59 -3.96 -35.92
#